data_AF-A0A1F5FLM8-F1
#
_entry.id   AF-A0A1F5FLM8-F1
#
_cell.length_a   1.000
_cell.length_b   1.000
_cell.length_c   1.000
_cell.angle_alpha   90.00
_cell.angle_beta   90.00
_cell.angle_gamma   90.00
#
_symmetry.space_group_name_H-M   'P 1'
#
loop_
_entity.id
_entity.type
_entity.pdbx_description
1 polymer ?
#
loop_
_entity_poly.entity_id
_entity_poly.type
_entity_poly.pdbx_seq_one_letter_code
_entity_poly.pdbx_strand_id
1 'polypeptide(L)'
;MLNMLAFLGVSKPGDIKLQVRSGMMNGAIRFFREIRWFEVTDRKVNQPWGQTRYFTPALNSLVVGLFESSHDPDGLTMTQSQLPLHFEDVAPEVAARAILAWADYAEAGEGAAIVSYDEGARWLVYLPAIFTFAIEIV
;
A
#
# COMPACT_ATOMS: atom_id res chain seq x y z
N MET A 1 14.86 -9.07 7.78
CA MET A 1 13.56 -8.82 7.14
C MET A 1 13.61 -9.37 5.72
N LEU A 2 12.57 -10.06 5.25
CA LEU A 2 12.51 -10.62 3.89
C LEU A 2 12.36 -9.46 2.90
N ASN A 3 13.38 -9.25 2.07
CA ASN A 3 13.34 -8.30 0.95
C ASN A 3 12.39 -8.84 -0.13
N MET A 4 11.14 -8.37 -0.16
CA MET A 4 10.13 -8.85 -1.11
C MET A 4 10.02 -7.90 -2.31
N LEU A 5 9.96 -8.44 -3.53
CA LEU A 5 9.73 -7.64 -4.74
C LEU A 5 8.25 -7.74 -5.12
N ALA A 6 7.55 -6.59 -5.19
CA ALA A 6 6.14 -6.52 -5.54
C ALA A 6 5.91 -5.79 -6.87
N PHE A 7 4.90 -6.22 -7.62
CA PHE A 7 4.40 -5.59 -8.85
C PHE A 7 2.90 -5.34 -8.77
N LEU A 8 2.34 -4.52 -9.65
CA LEU A 8 0.89 -4.33 -9.71
C LEU A 8 0.20 -5.54 -10.35
N GLY A 9 -0.86 -6.05 -9.72
CA GLY A 9 -1.55 -7.27 -10.13
C GLY A 9 -2.34 -7.16 -11.45
N VAL A 10 -2.94 -6.00 -11.77
CA VAL A 10 -3.51 -5.67 -13.10
C VAL A 10 -3.61 -4.14 -13.25
N SER A 11 -3.31 -3.60 -14.45
CA SER A 11 -3.36 -2.16 -14.73
C SER A 11 -4.79 -1.67 -15.07
N LYS A 12 -5.32 -0.71 -14.31
CA LYS A 12 -6.30 0.24 -14.87
C LYS A 12 -5.53 1.37 -15.55
N PRO A 13 -5.89 1.80 -16.78
CA PRO A 13 -5.29 2.97 -17.39
C PRO A 13 -5.68 4.21 -16.58
N GLY A 14 -4.73 4.77 -15.82
CA GLY A 14 -4.89 5.98 -15.03
C GLY A 14 -4.00 5.99 -13.79
N ASP A 15 -3.59 7.17 -13.32
CA ASP A 15 -2.88 7.32 -12.05
C ASP A 15 -3.75 6.76 -10.90
N ILE A 16 -3.30 5.69 -10.24
CA ILE A 16 -3.98 5.16 -9.04
C ILE A 16 -3.67 6.12 -7.89
N LYS A 17 -4.71 6.68 -7.26
CA LYS A 17 -4.56 7.60 -6.12
C LYS A 17 -5.12 6.94 -4.88
N LEU A 18 -4.26 6.75 -3.88
CA LEU A 18 -4.57 6.06 -2.64
C LEU A 18 -4.37 7.00 -1.47
N GLN A 19 -5.32 6.93 -0.53
CA GLN A 19 -5.29 7.78 0.64
C GLN A 19 -4.48 7.13 1.76
N VAL A 20 -3.61 7.94 2.36
CA VAL A 20 -2.85 7.64 3.58
C VAL A 20 -3.48 8.40 4.75
N ARG A 21 -3.42 7.81 5.94
CA ARG A 21 -3.88 8.45 7.17
C ARG A 21 -3.04 9.70 7.48
N SER A 22 -3.66 10.69 8.12
CA SER A 22 -2.94 11.89 8.57
C SER A 22 -1.80 11.52 9.53
N GLY A 23 -0.65 12.17 9.39
CA GLY A 23 0.60 11.89 10.10
C GLY A 23 1.40 10.68 9.59
N MET A 24 0.85 9.86 8.70
CA MET A 24 1.38 8.51 8.41
C MET A 24 2.10 8.38 7.06
N MET A 25 2.35 9.49 6.36
CA MET A 25 3.07 9.48 5.07
C MET A 25 4.46 8.84 5.17
N ASN A 26 5.19 9.04 6.27
CA ASN A 26 6.50 8.41 6.46
C ASN A 26 6.40 6.88 6.61
N GLY A 27 5.38 6.38 7.31
CA GLY A 27 5.11 4.95 7.42
C GLY A 27 4.75 4.33 6.06
N ALA A 28 3.94 5.04 5.27
CA ALA A 28 3.62 4.65 3.90
C ALA A 28 4.86 4.59 3.01
N ILE A 29 5.71 5.63 3.02
CA ILE A 29 6.98 5.65 2.25
C ILE A 29 7.86 4.45 2.64
N ARG A 30 7.99 4.18 3.93
CA ARG A 30 8.77 3.04 4.44
C ARG A 30 8.22 1.72 3.88
N PHE A 31 6.91 1.49 3.95
CA PHE A 31 6.28 0.30 3.38
C PHE A 31 6.65 0.08 1.91
N PHE A 32 6.44 1.09 1.06
CA PHE A 32 6.70 0.97 -0.37
C PHE A 32 8.18 0.70 -0.70
N ARG A 33 9.12 1.25 0.09
CA ARG A 33 10.55 0.94 -0.06
C ARG A 33 10.88 -0.51 0.31
N GLU A 34 10.24 -1.07 1.34
CA GLU A 34 10.47 -2.44 1.80
C GLU A 34 9.95 -3.49 0.80
N ILE A 35 8.89 -3.17 0.04
CA ILE A 35 8.42 -3.98 -1.10
C ILE A 35 9.14 -3.63 -2.42
N ARG A 36 10.26 -2.89 -2.33
CA ARG A 36 11.16 -2.50 -3.42
C ARG A 36 10.56 -1.63 -4.52
N TRP A 37 9.61 -0.77 -4.18
CA TRP A 37 9.13 0.25 -5.11
C TRP A 37 10.00 1.50 -5.05
N PHE A 38 10.08 2.20 -6.18
CA PHE A 38 10.87 3.41 -6.34
C PHE A 38 10.00 4.63 -6.17
N GLU A 39 10.47 5.60 -5.40
CA GLU A 39 9.84 6.91 -5.28
C GLU A 39 10.12 7.75 -6.53
N VAL A 40 9.08 8.35 -7.10
CA VAL A 40 9.12 9.20 -8.30
C VAL A 40 9.08 10.66 -7.86
N THR A 41 10.21 11.36 -7.95
CA THR A 41 10.41 12.69 -7.35
C THR A 41 10.14 13.86 -8.29
N ASP A 42 10.01 13.62 -9.59
CA ASP A 42 9.83 14.65 -10.63
C ASP A 42 8.36 15.04 -10.85
N ARG A 43 7.41 14.33 -10.25
CA ARG A 43 5.97 14.65 -10.32
C ARG A 43 5.58 15.72 -9.29
N LYS A 44 4.97 16.80 -9.77
CA LYS A 44 4.36 17.86 -8.94
C LYS A 44 2.84 17.74 -8.96
N VAL A 45 2.20 18.03 -7.83
CA VAL A 45 0.74 18.03 -7.70
C VAL A 45 0.22 19.45 -7.85
N ASN A 46 -0.75 19.64 -8.77
CA ASN A 46 -1.44 20.92 -8.98
C ASN A 46 -2.81 20.98 -8.27
N GLN A 47 -3.03 20.17 -7.24
CA GLN A 47 -4.31 20.03 -6.52
C GLN A 47 -4.12 20.33 -5.03
N PRO A 48 -5.17 20.75 -4.30
CA PRO A 48 -5.09 21.17 -2.89
C PRO A 48 -4.91 20.00 -1.91
N TRP A 49 -4.35 18.88 -2.36
CA TRP A 49 -3.98 17.78 -1.50
C TRP A 49 -2.79 18.19 -0.64
N GLY A 50 -2.69 17.66 0.57
CA GLY A 50 -1.58 17.92 1.49
C GLY A 50 -0.27 17.30 0.95
N GLN A 51 0.38 16.46 1.75
CA GLN A 51 1.54 15.73 1.24
C GLN A 51 1.10 14.69 0.20
N THR A 52 1.78 14.67 -0.95
CA THR A 52 1.63 13.60 -1.95
C THR A 52 2.99 12.99 -2.26
N ARG A 53 3.04 11.67 -2.45
CA ARG A 53 4.22 10.93 -2.89
C ARG A 53 3.84 9.96 -4.00
N TYR A 54 4.76 9.69 -4.91
CA TYR A 54 4.51 8.83 -6.06
C TYR A 54 5.47 7.65 -6.03
N PHE A 55 4.97 6.45 -6.32
CA PHE A 55 5.76 5.24 -6.35
C PHE A 55 5.50 4.43 -7.61
N THR A 56 6.51 3.69 -8.06
CA THR A 56 6.40 2.74 -9.17
C THR A 56 7.20 1.47 -8.86
N PRO A 57 6.70 0.27 -9.22
CA PRO A 57 7.48 -0.96 -9.12
C PRO A 57 8.64 -1.02 -10.13
N ALA A 58 8.57 -0.27 -11.24
CA ALA A 58 9.63 -0.21 -12.26
C ALA A 58 9.58 1.09 -13.07
N LEU A 59 10.71 1.52 -13.66
CA LEU A 59 10.85 2.80 -14.36
C LEU A 59 9.84 3.04 -15.49
N ASN A 60 9.28 1.98 -16.09
CA ASN A 60 8.29 2.05 -17.17
C ASN A 60 6.91 1.46 -16.76
N SER A 61 6.62 1.41 -15.46
CA SER A 61 5.36 0.87 -14.93
C SER A 61 4.38 1.98 -14.53
N LEU A 62 3.16 1.58 -14.19
CA LEU A 62 2.13 2.46 -13.68
C LEU A 62 2.59 3.11 -12.36
N VAL A 63 2.32 4.41 -12.22
CA VAL A 63 2.65 5.18 -11.03
C VAL A 63 1.44 5.22 -10.08
N VAL A 64 1.68 4.92 -8.82
CA VAL A 64 0.70 5.06 -7.73
C VAL A 64 1.01 6.34 -6.95
N GLY A 65 0.01 7.21 -6.81
CA GLY A 65 0.07 8.40 -5.97
C GLY A 65 -0.53 8.12 -4.59
N LEU A 66 0.24 8.39 -3.54
CA LEU A 66 -0.20 8.40 -2.16
C LEU A 66 -0.50 9.84 -1.77
N PHE A 67 -1.69 10.11 -1.23
CA PHE A 67 -2.03 11.43 -0.73
C PHE A 67 -2.51 11.36 0.72
N GLU A 68 -2.08 12.34 1.50
CA GLU A 68 -2.50 12.51 2.89
C GLU A 68 -3.70 13.46 2.95
N SER A 69 -4.79 13.02 3.57
CA SER A 69 -5.93 13.91 3.82
C SER A 69 -5.57 14.93 4.91
N SER A 70 -5.94 16.19 4.71
CA SER A 70 -5.83 17.24 5.73
C SER A 70 -6.93 17.14 6.80
N HIS A 71 -7.96 16.34 6.55
CA HIS A 71 -9.02 16.03 7.51
C HIS A 71 -8.88 14.55 7.87
N ASP A 72 -8.49 14.29 9.11
CA ASP A 72 -8.53 12.96 9.70
C ASP A 72 -9.97 12.79 10.25
N PRO A 73 -10.82 11.90 9.72
CA PRO A 73 -11.90 11.39 10.54
C PRO A 73 -11.23 10.61 11.68
N ASP A 74 -11.64 10.83 12.92
CA ASP A 74 -11.08 10.25 14.16
C ASP A 74 -11.18 8.69 14.26
N GLY A 75 -11.10 7.95 13.14
CA GLY A 75 -11.26 6.50 13.11
C GLY A 75 -10.52 5.79 11.98
N LEU A 76 -10.21 4.53 12.23
CA LEU A 76 -9.62 3.54 11.31
C LEU A 76 -10.61 3.15 10.19
N THR A 77 -11.03 4.12 9.37
CA THR A 77 -12.04 3.91 8.34
C THR A 77 -11.39 3.41 7.06
N MET A 78 -11.76 2.20 6.64
CA MET A 78 -11.37 1.64 5.34
C MET A 78 -12.30 2.15 4.23
N THR A 79 -11.71 2.60 3.13
CA THR A 79 -12.40 2.80 1.86
C THR A 79 -12.61 1.47 1.15
N GLN A 80 -13.45 1.45 0.11
CA GLN A 80 -13.60 0.29 -0.78
C GLN A 80 -12.43 0.13 -1.76
N SER A 81 -11.40 0.98 -1.68
CA SER A 81 -10.24 0.92 -2.56
C SER A 81 -9.32 -0.23 -2.18
N GLN A 82 -8.70 -0.83 -3.19
CA GLN A 82 -7.73 -1.91 -3.04
C GLN A 82 -6.52 -1.66 -3.94
N LEU A 83 -5.34 -2.07 -3.48
CA LEU A 83 -4.10 -2.05 -4.24
C LEU A 83 -3.69 -3.50 -4.56
N PRO A 84 -3.90 -3.99 -5.80
CA PRO A 84 -3.49 -5.32 -6.18
C PRO A 84 -1.98 -5.40 -6.34
N LEU A 85 -1.34 -6.28 -5.60
CA LEU A 85 0.08 -6.57 -5.60
C LEU A 85 0.34 -8.05 -5.92
N HIS A 86 1.28 -8.30 -6.81
CA HIS A 86 1.85 -9.62 -7.06
C HIS A 86 3.28 -9.66 -6.52
N PHE A 87 3.65 -10.71 -5.78
CA PHE A 87 5.00 -10.87 -5.23
C PHE A 87 5.76 -11.96 -5.99
N GLU A 88 6.94 -11.62 -6.49
CA GLU A 88 7.77 -12.55 -7.27
C GLU A 88 8.24 -13.72 -6.38
N ASP A 89 8.05 -14.95 -6.86
CA ASP A 89 8.47 -16.19 -6.21
C ASP A 89 7.96 -16.38 -4.76
N VAL A 90 6.88 -15.70 -4.37
CA VAL A 90 6.29 -15.79 -3.03
C VAL A 90 4.80 -16.11 -3.12
N ALA A 91 4.37 -17.16 -2.42
CA ALA A 91 2.96 -17.51 -2.32
C ALA A 91 2.14 -16.39 -1.64
N PRO A 92 0.91 -16.07 -2.09
CA PRO A 92 0.09 -14.98 -1.54
C PRO A 92 -0.08 -15.01 -0.03
N GLU A 93 -0.30 -16.20 0.56
CA GLU A 93 -0.39 -16.36 2.02
C GLU A 93 0.89 -15.93 2.74
N VAL A 94 2.04 -16.32 2.21
CA VAL A 94 3.35 -16.04 2.80
C VAL A 94 3.61 -14.53 2.73
N ALA A 95 3.31 -13.90 1.60
CA ALA A 95 3.40 -12.45 1.47
C ALA A 95 2.45 -11.72 2.44
N ALA A 96 1.21 -12.19 2.59
CA ALA A 96 0.24 -11.59 3.52
C ALA A 96 0.76 -11.62 4.97
N ARG A 97 1.25 -12.79 5.41
CA ARG A 97 1.82 -12.96 6.75
C ARG A 97 3.08 -12.12 6.94
N ALA A 98 3.92 -12.00 5.91
CA ALA A 98 5.13 -11.17 5.96
C ALA A 98 4.80 -9.68 6.10
N ILE A 99 3.78 -9.19 5.41
CA ILE A 99 3.30 -7.80 5.55
C ILE A 99 2.75 -7.55 6.95
N LEU A 100 1.97 -8.48 7.51
CA LEU A 100 1.45 -8.34 8.87
C LEU A 100 2.59 -8.32 9.91
N ALA A 101 3.57 -9.23 9.79
CA ALA A 101 4.75 -9.25 10.65
C ALA A 101 5.60 -7.98 10.51
N TRP A 102 5.69 -7.43 9.29
CA TRP A 102 6.32 -6.13 9.06
C TRP A 102 5.59 -5.01 9.79
N ALA A 103 4.25 -5.01 9.79
CA ALA A 103 3.45 -3.99 10.46
C ALA A 103 3.71 -3.97 11.97
N ASP A 104 3.81 -5.13 12.61
CA ASP A 104 4.17 -5.23 14.03
C ASP A 104 5.57 -4.66 14.30
N TYR A 105 6.55 -5.03 13.48
CA TYR A 105 7.92 -4.51 13.60
C TYR A 105 8.02 -2.99 13.33
N ALA A 106 7.18 -2.47 12.44
CA ALA A 106 7.17 -1.07 12.05
C ALA A 106 6.31 -0.19 12.97
N GLU A 107 5.77 -0.74 14.07
CA GLU A 107 4.82 -0.08 14.98
C GLU A 107 3.55 0.43 14.24
N ALA A 108 3.14 -0.33 13.22
CA ALA A 108 1.99 -0.06 12.36
C ALA A 108 0.92 -1.18 12.43
N GLY A 109 0.99 -2.05 13.44
CA GLY A 109 0.09 -3.20 13.62
C GLY A 109 -1.30 -2.85 14.18
N GLU A 110 -1.55 -1.58 14.57
CA GLU A 110 -2.84 -1.17 15.13
C GLU A 110 -3.99 -1.45 14.14
N GLY A 111 -4.88 -2.38 14.52
CA GLY A 111 -6.01 -2.80 13.70
C GLY A 111 -5.64 -3.61 12.45
N ALA A 112 -4.38 -4.05 12.32
CA ALA A 112 -3.94 -4.81 11.16
C ALA A 112 -4.59 -6.20 11.10
N ALA A 113 -4.99 -6.63 9.90
CA ALA A 113 -5.72 -7.87 9.70
C ALA A 113 -5.44 -8.50 8.33
N ILE A 114 -5.61 -9.82 8.24
CA ILE A 114 -5.57 -10.58 7.00
C ILE A 114 -6.95 -11.23 6.80
N VAL A 115 -7.50 -11.11 5.60
CA VAL A 115 -8.71 -11.83 5.20
C VAL A 115 -8.43 -12.55 3.88
N SER A 116 -8.75 -13.84 3.80
CA SER A 116 -8.64 -14.62 2.56
C SER A 116 -10.04 -14.88 1.99
N TYR A 117 -10.13 -14.87 0.66
CA TYR A 117 -11.33 -15.19 -0.09
C TYR A 117 -11.02 -16.25 -1.16
N ASP A 118 -12.06 -16.87 -1.72
CA ASP A 118 -11.96 -17.81 -2.85
C ASP A 118 -10.94 -18.94 -2.63
N GLU A 119 -11.10 -19.69 -1.53
CA GLU A 119 -10.21 -20.80 -1.14
C GLU A 119 -8.72 -20.42 -1.05
N GLY A 120 -8.42 -19.15 -0.77
CA GLY A 120 -7.04 -18.66 -0.63
C GLY A 120 -6.41 -18.17 -1.93
N ALA A 121 -7.19 -18.00 -3.01
CA ALA A 121 -6.72 -17.42 -4.25
C ALA A 121 -6.46 -15.90 -4.15
N ARG A 122 -7.12 -15.20 -3.21
CA ARG A 122 -6.92 -13.77 -2.96
C ARG A 122 -6.79 -13.48 -1.48
N TRP A 123 -5.79 -12.67 -1.14
CA TRP A 123 -5.49 -12.30 0.24
C TRP A 123 -5.55 -10.79 0.40
N LEU A 124 -6.43 -10.30 1.26
CA LEU A 124 -6.49 -8.89 1.62
C LEU A 124 -5.74 -8.65 2.92
N VAL A 125 -4.80 -7.71 2.89
CA VAL A 125 -4.10 -7.22 4.07
C VAL A 125 -4.56 -5.79 4.37
N TYR A 126 -5.04 -5.60 5.58
CA TYR A 126 -5.50 -4.33 6.11
C TYR A 126 -4.43 -3.77 7.04
N LEU A 127 -3.97 -2.54 6.79
CA LEU A 127 -3.02 -1.82 7.64
C LEU A 127 -3.59 -0.45 8.00
N PRO A 128 -4.68 -0.38 8.79
CA PRO A 128 -5.44 0.85 8.98
C PRO A 128 -4.69 1.92 9.78
N ALA A 129 -3.63 1.55 10.50
CA ALA A 129 -2.69 2.49 11.10
C ALA A 129 -2.03 3.41 10.06
N ILE A 130 -1.87 2.95 8.81
CA ILE A 130 -1.19 3.69 7.72
C ILE A 130 -2.16 4.04 6.59
N PHE A 131 -2.92 3.05 6.11
CA PHE A 131 -3.67 3.13 4.87
C PHE A 131 -5.18 3.11 5.10
N THR A 132 -5.93 3.81 4.26
CA THR A 132 -7.40 3.68 4.22
C THR A 132 -7.86 2.74 3.10
N PHE A 133 -6.98 1.91 2.55
CA PHE A 133 -7.26 0.93 1.49
C PHE A 133 -6.66 -0.42 1.87
N ALA A 134 -7.19 -1.51 1.29
CA ALA A 134 -6.62 -2.84 1.51
C ALA A 134 -5.53 -3.14 0.47
N ILE A 135 -4.50 -3.85 0.87
CA ILE A 135 -3.53 -4.45 -0.05
C ILE A 135 -4.10 -5.79 -0.49
N GLU A 136 -4.40 -5.94 -1.78
CA GLU A 136 -4.88 -7.20 -2.35
C GLU A 136 -3.67 -7.95 -2.91
N ILE A 137 -3.42 -9.16 -2.43
CA ILE A 137 -2.34 -10.02 -2.94
C ILE A 137 -2.94 -11.04 -3.89
N VAL A 138 -2.45 -11.02 -5.13
CA VAL A 138 -2.92 -11.83 -6.26
C VAL A 138 -1.84 -12.71 -6.87
#